data_AF-A0A1G8ILS3-F1
#
_entry.id   AF-A0A1G8ILS3-F1
#
_cell.length_a   1.000
_cell.length_b   1.000
_cell.length_c   1.000
_cell.angle_alpha   90.00
_cell.angle_beta   90.00
_cell.angle_gamma   90.00
#
_symmetry.space_group_name_H-M   'P 1'
#
loop_
_entity.id
_entity.type
_entity.pdbx_description
1 polymer ?
#
loop_
_entity_poly.entity_id
_entity_poly.type
_entity_poly.pdbx_seq_one_letter_code
_entity_poly.pdbx_strand_id
1 'polypeptide(L)'
;MSKVIIGLAGLLLGAVVVQFYLAAVGAFDPAPTEEAFQPHRVLGYSILALAVVVTLVAAVARMPGRLIGTAGLLVGLVLVQALIRQVAASFGDASAVGPFVFGLHAVNGLLIMGVIEMIMRQARQVSQKAAEPTHVAS
;
A
#
# COMPACT_ATOMS: atom_id res chain seq x y z
N MET A 1 2.69 17.14 -11.96
CA MET A 1 3.00 15.77 -11.50
C MET A 1 2.58 15.51 -10.05
N SER A 2 2.81 16.41 -9.09
CA SER A 2 2.38 16.20 -7.69
C SER A 2 0.89 15.94 -7.52
N LYS A 3 0.03 16.65 -8.26
CA LYS A 3 -1.43 16.40 -8.29
C LYS A 3 -1.79 14.98 -8.76
N VAL A 4 -1.06 14.47 -9.77
CA VAL A 4 -1.24 13.09 -10.28
C VAL A 4 -0.86 12.09 -9.20
N ILE A 5 0.28 12.29 -8.53
CA ILE A 5 0.72 11.42 -7.43
C ILE A 5 -0.29 11.44 -6.27
N ILE A 6 -0.85 12.60 -5.92
CA ILE A 6 -1.91 12.71 -4.90
C ILE A 6 -3.15 11.90 -5.31
N GLY A 7 -3.58 12.03 -6.57
CA GLY A 7 -4.72 11.26 -7.10
C GLY A 7 -4.47 9.75 -7.06
N LEU A 8 -3.30 9.31 -7.55
CA LEU A 8 -2.92 7.90 -7.53
C LEU A 8 -2.79 7.36 -6.09
N ALA A 9 -2.21 8.12 -5.18
CA ALA A 9 -2.10 7.74 -3.77
C ALA A 9 -3.47 7.68 -3.08
N GLY A 10 -4.39 8.59 -3.42
CA GLY A 10 -5.78 8.52 -2.96
C GLY A 10 -6.52 7.28 -3.49
N LEU A 11 -6.33 6.94 -4.77
CA LEU A 11 -6.85 5.69 -5.34
C LEU A 11 -6.27 4.45 -4.64
N LEU A 12 -4.95 4.46 -4.36
CA LEU A 12 -4.27 3.42 -3.60
C LEU A 12 -4.85 3.25 -2.20
N LEU A 13 -5.09 4.35 -1.49
CA LEU A 13 -5.70 4.33 -0.17
C LEU A 13 -7.10 3.73 -0.22
N GLY A 14 -7.92 4.16 -1.17
CA GLY A 14 -9.26 3.61 -1.39
C GLY A 14 -9.22 2.10 -1.70
N ALA A 15 -8.30 1.68 -2.58
CA ALA A 15 -8.11 0.28 -2.91
C ALA A 15 -7.70 -0.55 -1.67
N VAL A 16 -6.81 -0.04 -0.82
CA VAL A 16 -6.44 -0.72 0.43
C VAL A 16 -7.62 -0.80 1.41
N VAL A 17 -8.46 0.23 1.51
CA VAL A 17 -9.69 0.15 2.34
C VAL A 17 -10.62 -0.96 1.82
N VAL A 18 -10.83 -1.03 0.50
CA VAL A 18 -11.61 -2.12 -0.13
C VAL A 18 -10.94 -3.47 0.11
N GLN A 19 -9.61 -3.54 0.09
CA GLN A 19 -8.84 -4.76 0.37
C GLN A 19 -9.13 -5.31 1.76
N PHE A 20 -9.22 -4.45 2.78
CA PHE A 20 -9.60 -4.84 4.15
C PHE A 20 -11.04 -5.35 4.22
N TYR A 21 -11.96 -4.68 3.53
CA TYR A 21 -13.34 -5.14 3.43
C TYR A 21 -13.43 -6.54 2.78
N LEU A 22 -12.75 -6.75 1.66
CA LEU A 22 -12.72 -8.06 0.99
C LEU A 22 -12.03 -9.15 1.84
N ALA A 23 -11.01 -8.79 2.64
CA ALA A 23 -10.42 -9.71 3.59
C ALA A 23 -11.43 -10.15 4.66
N ALA A 24 -12.20 -9.20 5.19
CA ALA A 24 -13.25 -9.50 6.16
C ALA A 24 -14.35 -10.37 5.55
N VAL A 25 -14.81 -10.07 4.33
CA VAL A 25 -15.79 -10.90 3.61
C VAL A 25 -15.31 -12.36 3.50
N GLY A 26 -14.05 -12.59 3.09
CA GLY A 26 -13.51 -13.96 3.03
C GLY A 26 -13.36 -14.62 4.40
N ALA A 27 -12.98 -13.85 5.43
CA ALA A 27 -12.80 -14.37 6.80
C ALA A 27 -14.11 -14.72 7.50
N PHE A 28 -15.21 -14.04 7.14
CA PHE A 28 -16.54 -14.29 7.68
C PHE A 28 -17.43 -15.13 6.75
N ASP A 29 -16.87 -15.70 5.68
CA ASP A 29 -17.59 -16.66 4.85
C ASP A 29 -17.93 -17.92 5.69
N PRO A 30 -19.16 -18.48 5.58
CA PRO A 30 -19.53 -19.70 6.32
C PRO A 30 -18.62 -20.90 6.03
N ALA A 31 -17.96 -20.91 4.88
CA ALA A 31 -16.94 -21.87 4.49
C ALA A 31 -15.67 -21.10 4.04
N PRO A 32 -14.83 -20.62 4.98
CA PRO A 32 -13.69 -19.75 4.70
C PRO A 32 -12.55 -20.55 4.03
N THR A 33 -12.74 -20.78 2.74
CA THR A 33 -11.82 -21.49 1.84
C THR A 33 -10.88 -20.49 1.15
N GLU A 34 -9.84 -21.00 0.50
CA GLU A 34 -8.97 -20.14 -0.32
C GLU A 34 -9.74 -19.46 -1.47
N GLU A 35 -10.83 -20.02 -1.98
CA GLU A 35 -11.67 -19.33 -2.97
C GLU A 35 -12.36 -18.08 -2.39
N ALA A 36 -12.79 -18.10 -1.13
CA ALA A 36 -13.47 -16.96 -0.49
C ALA A 36 -12.59 -15.70 -0.43
N PHE A 37 -11.27 -15.87 -0.41
CA PHE A 37 -10.30 -14.77 -0.43
C PHE A 37 -9.83 -14.37 -1.84
N GLN A 38 -10.37 -14.96 -2.91
CA GLN A 38 -9.95 -14.68 -4.28
C GLN A 38 -10.10 -13.19 -4.65
N PRO A 39 -11.22 -12.50 -4.36
CA PRO A 39 -11.36 -11.09 -4.68
C PRO A 39 -10.31 -10.22 -3.96
N HIS A 40 -10.01 -10.54 -2.69
CA HIS A 40 -8.95 -9.91 -1.94
C HIS A 40 -7.59 -10.13 -2.62
N ARG A 41 -7.23 -11.35 -3.02
CA ARG A 41 -5.95 -11.60 -3.71
C ARG A 41 -5.81 -10.83 -5.01
N VAL A 42 -6.85 -10.82 -5.84
CA VAL A 42 -6.85 -10.11 -7.14
C VAL A 42 -6.66 -8.61 -6.96
N LEU A 43 -7.38 -8.00 -6.02
CA LEU A 43 -7.19 -6.58 -5.72
C LEU A 43 -5.79 -6.31 -5.13
N GLY A 44 -5.23 -7.25 -4.35
CA GLY A 44 -3.86 -7.18 -3.84
C GLY A 44 -2.80 -7.07 -4.96
N TYR A 45 -2.94 -7.84 -6.04
CA TYR A 45 -2.05 -7.72 -7.21
C TYR A 45 -2.19 -6.36 -7.90
N SER A 46 -3.41 -5.83 -7.96
CA SER A 46 -3.69 -4.52 -8.53
C SER A 46 -3.08 -3.39 -7.69
N ILE A 47 -3.13 -3.51 -6.35
CA ILE A 47 -2.49 -2.59 -5.41
C ILE A 47 -0.97 -2.59 -5.60
N LEU A 48 -0.34 -3.77 -5.75
CA LEU A 48 1.09 -3.88 -6.04
C LEU A 48 1.45 -3.16 -7.35
N ALA A 49 0.71 -3.44 -8.43
CA ALA A 49 0.92 -2.79 -9.72
C ALA A 49 0.79 -1.27 -9.60
N LEU A 50 -0.25 -0.78 -8.91
CA LEU A 50 -0.46 0.65 -8.71
C LEU A 50 0.64 1.31 -7.86
N ALA A 51 1.14 0.63 -6.82
CA ALA A 51 2.26 1.10 -6.01
C ALA A 51 3.55 1.24 -6.84
N VAL A 52 3.82 0.28 -7.73
CA VAL A 52 4.93 0.36 -8.68
C VAL A 52 4.72 1.55 -9.62
N VAL A 53 3.52 1.74 -10.16
CA VAL A 53 3.20 2.90 -11.02
C VAL A 53 3.44 4.22 -10.28
N VAL A 54 2.99 4.38 -9.04
CA VAL A 54 3.26 5.59 -8.24
C VAL A 54 4.77 5.84 -8.09
N THR A 55 5.54 4.79 -7.82
CA THR A 55 6.99 4.87 -7.67
C THR A 55 7.68 5.30 -8.97
N LEU A 56 7.29 4.69 -10.09
CA LEU A 56 7.83 5.02 -11.41
C LEU A 56 7.44 6.44 -11.84
N VAL A 57 6.18 6.85 -11.63
CA VAL A 57 5.73 8.21 -11.92
C VAL A 57 6.52 9.23 -11.09
N ALA A 58 6.75 8.96 -9.80
CA ALA A 58 7.56 9.83 -8.96
C ALA A 58 9.02 9.93 -9.45
N ALA A 59 9.62 8.80 -9.85
CA ALA A 59 10.99 8.75 -10.35
C ALA A 59 11.15 9.45 -11.71
N VAL A 60 10.29 9.15 -12.68
CA VAL A 60 10.27 9.76 -14.02
C VAL A 60 10.02 11.26 -13.91
N ALA A 61 9.13 11.68 -13.02
CA ALA A 61 8.87 13.10 -12.75
C ALA A 61 9.97 13.79 -11.93
N ARG A 62 11.06 13.08 -11.57
CA ARG A 62 12.19 13.58 -10.77
C ARG A 62 11.73 14.26 -9.47
N MET A 63 10.76 13.65 -8.80
CA MET A 63 10.29 14.11 -7.49
C MET A 63 11.41 14.03 -6.44
N PRO A 64 11.28 14.73 -5.30
CA PRO A 64 12.27 14.62 -4.23
C PRO A 64 12.54 13.17 -3.84
N GLY A 65 13.81 12.82 -3.64
CA GLY A 65 14.24 11.44 -3.38
C GLY A 65 13.52 10.79 -2.18
N ARG A 66 13.15 11.58 -1.17
CA ARG A 66 12.31 11.11 -0.04
C ARG A 66 10.94 10.58 -0.48
N LEU A 67 10.29 11.23 -1.45
CA LEU A 67 9.01 10.80 -1.99
C LEU A 67 9.15 9.53 -2.81
N ILE A 68 10.18 9.46 -3.67
CA ILE A 68 10.50 8.25 -4.44
C ILE A 68 10.79 7.08 -3.50
N GLY A 69 11.63 7.30 -2.48
CA GLY A 69 11.97 6.28 -1.49
C GLY A 69 10.75 5.82 -0.66
N THR A 70 9.86 6.75 -0.28
CA THR A 70 8.61 6.39 0.44
C THR A 70 7.67 5.58 -0.46
N ALA A 71 7.58 5.90 -1.75
CA ALA A 71 6.83 5.11 -2.72
C ALA A 71 7.45 3.72 -2.96
N GLY A 72 8.78 3.64 -3.05
CA GLY A 72 9.49 2.35 -3.12
C GLY A 72 9.29 1.50 -1.87
N LEU A 73 9.29 2.12 -0.68
CA LEU A 73 8.97 1.44 0.59
C LEU A 73 7.57 0.83 0.53
N LEU A 74 6.58 1.56 0.01
CA LEU A 74 5.22 1.03 -0.17
C LEU A 74 5.23 -0.27 -1.00
N VAL A 75 5.95 -0.31 -2.13
CA VAL A 75 6.11 -1.53 -2.94
C VAL A 75 6.72 -2.66 -2.09
N GLY A 76 7.78 -2.37 -1.35
CA GLY A 76 8.42 -3.33 -0.45
C GLY A 76 7.45 -3.90 0.58
N LEU A 77 6.66 -3.06 1.24
CA LEU A 77 5.67 -3.49 2.24
C LEU A 77 4.56 -4.34 1.61
N VAL A 78 4.14 -4.06 0.38
CA VAL A 78 3.16 -4.90 -0.33
C VAL A 78 3.77 -6.27 -0.66
N LEU A 79 5.03 -6.35 -1.07
CA LEU A 79 5.72 -7.63 -1.27
C LEU A 79 5.88 -8.42 0.04
N VAL A 80 6.15 -7.72 1.15
CA VAL A 80 6.19 -8.31 2.49
C VAL A 80 4.87 -8.97 2.87
N GLN A 81 3.72 -8.51 2.36
CA GLN A 81 2.43 -9.19 2.60
C GLN A 81 2.43 -10.65 2.12
N ALA A 82 3.00 -10.89 0.93
CA ALA A 82 3.11 -12.24 0.37
C ALA A 82 4.14 -13.08 1.15
N LEU A 83 5.24 -12.46 1.56
CA LEU A 83 6.25 -13.11 2.39
C LEU A 83 5.67 -13.56 3.74
N ILE A 84 4.92 -12.70 4.44
CA ILE A 84 4.26 -13.04 5.71
C ILE A 84 3.36 -14.26 5.53
N ARG A 85 2.53 -14.29 4.46
CA ARG A 85 1.67 -15.44 4.17
C ARG A 85 2.49 -16.72 3.96
N GLN A 86 3.56 -16.66 3.16
CA GLN A 86 4.39 -17.84 2.87
C GLN A 86 5.10 -18.37 4.12
N VAL A 87 5.62 -17.46 4.96
CA VAL A 87 6.25 -17.84 6.23
C VAL A 87 5.23 -18.44 7.18
N ALA A 88 4.04 -17.84 7.31
CA ALA A 88 2.97 -18.40 8.14
C ALA A 88 2.57 -19.82 7.69
N ALA A 89 2.41 -20.04 6.38
CA ALA A 89 2.09 -21.34 5.82
C ALA A 89 3.20 -22.40 6.04
N SER A 90 4.46 -21.98 6.14
CA SER A 90 5.58 -22.91 6.35
C SER A 90 5.58 -23.63 7.70
N PHE A 91 4.83 -23.11 8.68
CA PHE A 91 4.68 -23.75 9.99
C PHE A 91 3.72 -24.95 9.99
N GLY A 92 2.93 -25.13 8.92
CA GLY A 92 1.94 -26.19 8.78
C GLY A 92 0.68 -25.99 9.63
N ASP A 93 -0.42 -26.65 9.22
CA ASP A 93 -1.77 -26.41 9.77
C ASP A 93 -1.93 -26.84 11.23
N ALA A 94 -1.09 -27.77 11.71
CA ALA A 94 -1.11 -28.24 13.10
C ALA A 94 -0.43 -27.27 14.07
N SER A 95 0.28 -26.25 13.57
CA SER A 95 1.04 -25.31 14.40
C SER A 95 0.20 -24.10 14.82
N ALA A 96 0.17 -23.82 16.12
CA ALA A 96 -0.43 -22.60 16.65
C ALA A 96 0.34 -21.33 16.26
N VAL A 97 1.59 -21.44 15.80
CA VAL A 97 2.45 -20.29 15.45
C VAL A 97 2.03 -19.64 14.12
N GLY A 98 1.60 -20.44 13.15
CA GLY A 98 1.21 -19.97 11.81
C GLY A 98 0.19 -18.83 11.85
N PRO A 99 -0.94 -18.97 12.57
CA PRO A 99 -1.93 -17.91 12.72
C PRO A 99 -1.40 -16.61 13.35
N PHE A 100 -0.52 -16.68 14.36
CA PHE A 100 0.07 -15.47 14.96
C PHE A 100 0.98 -14.73 13.99
N VAL A 101 1.79 -15.48 13.23
CA VAL A 101 2.64 -14.91 12.17
C VAL A 101 1.78 -14.31 11.07
N PHE A 102 0.71 -15.00 10.66
CA PHE A 102 -0.23 -14.47 9.67
C PHE A 102 -0.91 -13.18 10.14
N GLY A 103 -1.16 -13.02 11.44
CA GLY A 103 -1.69 -11.77 12.02
C GLY A 103 -0.84 -10.53 11.70
N LEU A 104 0.47 -10.69 11.46
CA LEU A 104 1.35 -9.60 11.00
C LEU A 104 0.93 -9.05 9.63
N HIS A 105 0.22 -9.82 8.81
CA HIS A 105 -0.32 -9.38 7.52
C HIS A 105 -1.27 -8.19 7.70
N ALA A 106 -2.19 -8.29 8.66
CA ALA A 106 -3.13 -7.22 8.99
C ALA A 106 -2.40 -5.98 9.53
N VAL A 107 -1.43 -6.18 10.44
CA VAL A 107 -0.63 -5.07 11.01
C VAL A 107 0.17 -4.35 9.91
N ASN A 108 0.83 -5.10 9.01
CA ASN A 108 1.54 -4.53 7.87
C ASN A 108 0.58 -3.80 6.91
N GLY A 109 -0.67 -4.25 6.80
CA GLY A 109 -1.72 -3.56 6.04
C GLY A 109 -2.00 -2.15 6.59
N LEU A 110 -2.02 -1.99 7.91
CA LEU A 110 -2.16 -0.68 8.55
C LEU A 110 -0.93 0.20 8.32
N LEU A 111 0.27 -0.37 8.36
CA LEU A 111 1.51 0.35 8.03
C LEU A 111 1.49 0.86 6.59
N ILE A 112 1.02 0.04 5.64
CA ILE A 112 0.82 0.43 4.25
C ILE A 112 -0.09 1.66 4.14
N MET A 113 -1.23 1.69 4.85
CA MET A 113 -2.10 2.88 4.87
C MET A 113 -1.36 4.12 5.37
N GLY A 114 -0.60 4.00 6.46
CA GLY A 114 0.23 5.07 7.00
C GLY A 114 1.26 5.60 5.99
N VAL A 115 1.93 4.69 5.26
CA VAL A 115 2.90 5.05 4.21
C VAL A 115 2.22 5.73 3.03
N ILE A 116 1.05 5.27 2.59
CA ILE A 116 0.27 5.93 1.54
C ILE A 116 -0.05 7.37 1.95
N GLU A 117 -0.47 7.60 3.19
CA GLU A 117 -0.75 8.96 3.66
C GLU A 117 0.52 9.80 3.77
N MET A 118 1.67 9.22 4.14
CA MET A 118 2.96 9.90 4.05
C MET A 118 3.27 10.35 2.63
N ILE A 119 3.02 9.51 1.61
CA ILE A 119 3.20 9.87 0.20
C ILE A 119 2.28 11.04 -0.18
N MET A 120 1.01 10.98 0.22
CA MET A 120 0.05 12.07 -0.02
C MET A 120 0.50 13.39 0.60
N ARG A 121 0.95 13.38 1.86
CA ARG A 121 1.45 14.58 2.55
C ARG A 121 2.70 15.14 1.88
N GLN A 122 3.66 14.30 1.54
CA GLN A 122 4.88 14.72 0.85
C GLN A 122 4.56 15.32 -0.54
N ALA A 123 3.67 14.70 -1.30
CA ALA A 123 3.26 15.20 -2.62
C ALA A 123 2.55 16.56 -2.52
N ARG A 124 1.70 16.77 -1.49
CA ARG A 124 1.06 18.07 -1.22
C ARG A 124 2.08 19.15 -0.88
N GLN A 125 3.07 18.85 -0.04
CA GLN A 125 4.15 19.79 0.31
C GLN A 125 4.93 20.23 -0.94
N VAL A 126 5.24 19.29 -1.84
CA VAL A 126 5.89 19.61 -3.13
C VAL A 126 4.99 20.52 -3.98
N SER A 127 3.68 20.24 -4.03
CA SER A 127 2.74 21.06 -4.78
C SER A 127 2.57 22.47 -4.20
N GLN A 128 2.62 22.63 -2.89
CA GLN A 128 2.49 23.92 -2.21
C GLN A 128 3.73 24.80 -2.43
N LYS A 129 4.94 24.23 -2.28
CA LYS A 129 6.19 24.95 -2.56
C LYS A 129 6.30 25.44 -4.00
N ALA A 130 5.70 24.71 -4.96
CA ALA A 130 5.65 25.14 -6.35
C ALA A 130 4.62 26.26 -6.62
N ALA A 131 3.69 26.51 -5.69
CA ALA A 131 2.63 27.51 -5.81
C ALA A 131 2.88 28.80 -5.02
N GLU A 132 3.84 28.81 -4.09
CA GLU A 132 4.31 30.06 -3.45
C GLU A 132 4.93 30.98 -4.53
N PRO A 133 4.36 32.17 -4.79
CA PRO A 133 4.93 33.09 -5.76
C PRO A 133 6.26 33.63 -5.23
N THR A 134 7.19 33.93 -6.14
CA THR A 134 8.40 34.73 -5.90
C THR A 134 8.01 36.15 -5.48
N HIS A 135 7.43 36.33 -4.29
CA HIS A 135 6.88 37.59 -3.80
C HIS A 135 7.62 38.09 -2.57
N VAL A 136 8.96 38.00 -2.58
CA VAL A 136 9.81 38.73 -1.62
C VAL A 136 11.15 39.07 -2.29
N ALA A 137 11.13 39.98 -3.26
CA ALA A 137 12.31 40.75 -3.66
C ALA A 137 11.87 41.96 -4.47
N SER A 138 11.54 43.04 -3.77
CA SER A 138 11.50 44.41 -4.27
C SER A 138 12.00 45.31 -3.16
#